data_AF-A0A3M5VDX7-F1
#
_entry.id   AF-A0A3M5VDX7-F1
#
_cell.length_a   1.000
_cell.length_b   1.000
_cell.length_c   1.000
_cell.angle_alpha   90.00
_cell.angle_beta   90.00
_cell.angle_gamma   90.00
#
_symmetry.space_group_name_H-M   'P 1'
#
loop_
_entity.id
_entity.type
_entity.pdbx_description
1 polymer ?
#
loop_
_entity_poly.entity_id
_entity_poly.type
_entity_poly.pdbx_seq_one_letter_code
_entity_poly.pdbx_strand_id
1 'polypeptide(L)'
;MFYLRLDKALGAVMAVLLALCIWAGANLAQQATMVWLSAGVGLFVIGWITQFIGHYYEGRKPAFIDDLTGLIIGPLFVVAELAFLMGLRKPLQHAIEERSGPVGRNVRKAAV
;
A
#
# COMPACT_ATOMS: atom_id res chain seq x y z
N MET A 1 -15.84 5.60 -0.58
CA MET A 1 -16.22 5.99 -1.96
C MET A 1 -15.05 6.35 -2.86
N PHE A 2 -13.88 6.76 -2.33
CA PHE A 2 -12.71 7.12 -3.14
C PHE A 2 -12.18 5.97 -4.03
N TYR A 3 -11.84 4.81 -3.45
CA TYR A 3 -11.24 3.70 -4.22
C TYR A 3 -12.16 3.07 -5.27
N LEU A 4 -13.47 2.96 -4.97
CA LEU A 4 -14.46 2.40 -5.90
C LEU A 4 -14.65 3.25 -7.16
N ARG A 5 -14.31 4.55 -7.09
CA ARG A 5 -14.33 5.45 -8.26
C ARG A 5 -13.10 5.27 -9.16
N LEU A 6 -12.00 4.72 -8.64
CA LEU A 6 -10.76 4.54 -9.42
C LEU A 6 -10.77 3.21 -10.20
N ASP A 7 -11.06 2.11 -9.51
CA ASP A 7 -11.34 0.80 -10.12
C ASP A 7 -12.24 0.02 -9.17
N LYS A 8 -13.35 -0.55 -9.68
CA LYS A 8 -14.36 -1.21 -8.85
C LYS A 8 -13.82 -2.46 -8.13
N ALA A 9 -12.92 -3.22 -8.75
CA ALA A 9 -12.40 -4.43 -8.15
C ALA A 9 -11.28 -4.15 -7.16
N LEU A 10 -10.33 -3.28 -7.50
CA LEU A 10 -9.32 -2.83 -6.53
C LEU A 10 -9.98 -2.12 -5.35
N GLY A 11 -11.04 -1.34 -5.60
CA GLY A 11 -11.85 -0.73 -4.55
C GLY A 11 -12.58 -1.74 -3.67
N ALA A 12 -13.07 -2.85 -4.24
CA ALA A 12 -13.67 -3.94 -3.47
C ALA A 12 -12.62 -4.67 -2.60
N VAL A 13 -11.45 -4.98 -3.15
CA VAL A 13 -10.32 -5.57 -2.39
C VAL A 13 -9.92 -4.64 -1.25
N MET A 14 -9.75 -3.34 -1.51
CA MET A 14 -9.44 -2.36 -0.47
C MET A 14 -10.53 -2.27 0.60
N ALA A 15 -11.82 -2.35 0.22
CA ALA A 15 -12.91 -2.34 1.19
C ALA A 15 -12.84 -3.55 2.13
N VAL A 16 -12.56 -4.74 1.59
CA VAL A 16 -12.36 -5.97 2.39
C VAL A 16 -11.13 -5.83 3.30
N LEU A 17 -9.99 -5.38 2.77
CA LEU A 17 -8.77 -5.18 3.57
C LEU A 17 -8.99 -4.19 4.71
N LEU A 18 -9.63 -3.06 4.45
CA LEU A 18 -9.93 -2.06 5.49
C LEU A 18 -10.93 -2.61 6.52
N ALA A 19 -11.94 -3.36 6.10
CA ALA A 19 -12.87 -4.02 7.02
C ALA A 19 -12.13 -5.03 7.92
N LEU A 20 -11.19 -5.80 7.37
CA LEU A 20 -10.34 -6.71 8.13
C LEU A 20 -9.42 -5.96 9.10
N CYS A 21 -8.82 -4.83 8.70
CA CYS A 21 -8.03 -4.00 9.60
C CYS A 21 -8.87 -3.45 10.76
N ILE A 22 -10.09 -2.98 10.49
CA ILE A 22 -11.02 -2.49 11.52
C ILE A 22 -11.39 -3.63 12.47
N TRP A 23 -11.74 -4.81 11.93
CA TRP A 23 -12.07 -5.97 12.74
C TRP A 23 -10.89 -6.41 13.61
N ALA A 24 -9.69 -6.53 13.04
CA ALA A 24 -8.48 -6.90 13.78
C ALA A 24 -8.14 -5.86 14.86
N GLY A 25 -8.22 -4.57 14.51
CA GLY A 25 -8.00 -3.47 15.43
C GLY A 25 -9.00 -3.45 16.59
N ALA A 26 -10.29 -3.71 16.30
CA ALA A 26 -11.33 -3.79 17.32
C ALA A 26 -11.08 -4.95 18.31
N ASN A 27 -10.67 -6.13 17.81
CA ASN A 27 -10.30 -7.26 18.66
C ASN A 27 -9.04 -6.99 19.50
N LEU A 28 -8.04 -6.35 18.90
CA LEU A 28 -6.81 -5.97 19.58
C LEU A 28 -7.06 -4.93 20.68
N ALA A 29 -7.95 -3.97 20.44
CA ALA A 29 -8.30 -2.94 21.41
C ALA A 29 -9.01 -3.47 22.67
N GLN A 30 -9.58 -4.68 22.63
CA GLN A 30 -10.14 -5.35 23.81
C GLN A 30 -9.09 -6.04 24.68
N GLN A 31 -7.83 -6.10 24.23
CA GLN A 31 -6.75 -6.73 24.99
C GLN A 31 -6.23 -5.81 26.10
N ALA A 32 -5.43 -6.38 27.00
CA ALA A 32 -4.76 -5.61 28.05
C ALA A 32 -3.93 -4.46 27.47
N THR A 33 -3.77 -3.37 28.23
CA THR A 33 -3.10 -2.14 27.78
C THR A 33 -1.73 -2.39 27.17
N MET A 34 -0.92 -3.26 27.80
CA MET A 34 0.39 -3.61 27.28
C MET A 34 0.30 -4.21 25.87
N VAL A 35 -0.64 -5.13 25.66
CA VAL A 35 -0.76 -5.90 24.42
C VAL A 35 -1.15 -5.00 23.26
N TRP A 36 -2.25 -4.26 23.37
CA TRP A 36 -2.71 -3.43 22.25
C TRP A 36 -1.76 -2.26 21.97
N LEU A 37 -1.15 -1.67 23.01
CA LEU A 37 -0.22 -0.56 22.86
C LEU A 37 1.09 -1.01 22.21
N SER A 38 1.69 -2.09 22.71
CA SER A 38 2.94 -2.62 22.13
C SER A 38 2.72 -3.10 20.69
N ALA A 39 1.61 -3.77 20.40
CA ALA A 39 1.26 -4.17 19.04
C ALA A 39 1.02 -2.95 18.14
N GLY A 40 0.30 -1.92 18.61
CA GLY A 40 0.06 -0.69 17.85
C GLY A 40 1.35 0.05 17.50
N VAL A 41 2.22 0.26 18.49
CA VAL A 41 3.53 0.90 18.28
C VAL A 41 4.42 0.03 17.38
N GLY A 42 4.44 -1.29 17.59
CA GLY A 42 5.21 -2.22 16.78
C GLY A 42 4.78 -2.20 15.31
N LEU A 43 3.48 -2.32 15.04
CA LEU A 43 2.92 -2.25 13.68
C LEU A 43 3.19 -0.90 13.02
N PHE A 44 3.12 0.20 13.77
CA PHE A 44 3.45 1.53 13.28
C PHE A 44 4.92 1.60 12.84
N VAL A 45 5.86 1.22 13.71
CA VAL A 45 7.30 1.26 13.42
C VAL A 45 7.65 0.35 12.25
N ILE A 46 7.15 -0.89 12.24
CA ILE A 46 7.38 -1.84 11.14
C ILE A 46 6.82 -1.31 9.81
N GLY A 47 5.63 -0.71 9.84
CA GLY A 47 5.01 -0.09 8.67
C GLY A 47 5.87 1.02 8.09
N TRP A 48 6.39 1.90 8.95
CA TRP A 48 7.29 2.98 8.52
C TRP A 48 8.62 2.47 7.97
N ILE A 49 9.24 1.47 8.61
CA ILE A 49 10.45 0.84 8.11
C ILE A 49 10.20 0.28 6.70
N THR A 50 9.10 -0.44 6.52
CA THR A 50 8.75 -1.04 5.21
C THR A 50 8.53 0.03 4.14
N GLN A 51 7.81 1.11 4.47
CA GLN A 51 7.61 2.24 3.54
C GLN A 51 8.92 2.92 3.14
N PHE A 52 9.79 3.23 4.11
CA PHE A 52 11.06 3.89 3.82
C PHE A 52 12.01 3.02 3.02
N ILE A 53 12.07 1.71 3.32
CA ILE A 53 12.85 0.75 2.54
C ILE A 53 12.33 0.72 1.09
N GLY A 54 11.02 0.61 0.88
CA GLY A 54 10.43 0.63 -0.47
C GLY A 54 10.80 1.89 -1.25
N HIS A 55 10.63 3.07 -0.65
CA HIS A 55 10.98 4.34 -1.27
C HIS A 55 12.48 4.52 -1.50
N TYR A 56 13.34 3.97 -0.63
CA TYR A 56 14.79 3.94 -0.84
C TYR A 56 15.15 3.12 -2.09
N TYR A 57 14.52 1.96 -2.31
CA TYR A 57 14.72 1.16 -3.52
C TYR A 57 14.17 1.82 -4.78
N GLU A 58 13.03 2.51 -4.68
CA GLU A 58 12.44 3.27 -5.79
C GLU A 58 13.24 4.55 -6.12
N GLY A 59 14.06 5.04 -5.18
CA GLY A 59 14.79 6.30 -5.32
C GLY A 59 13.88 7.53 -5.38
N ARG A 60 12.63 7.39 -4.90
CA ARG A 60 11.62 8.45 -4.88
C ARG A 60 11.28 8.79 -3.43
N LYS A 61 11.00 10.07 -3.17
CA LYS A 61 10.48 10.49 -1.86
C LYS A 61 9.08 9.92 -1.62
N PRO A 62 8.70 9.63 -0.37
CA PRO A 62 7.34 9.22 -0.05
C PRO A 62 6.30 10.24 -0.51
N ALA A 63 5.25 9.76 -1.17
CA ALA A 63 4.21 10.62 -1.76
C ALA A 63 3.50 11.49 -0.71
N PHE A 64 3.45 11.06 0.55
CA PHE A 64 2.84 11.85 1.61
C PHE A 64 3.62 13.12 1.98
N ILE A 65 4.90 13.21 1.60
CA ILE A 65 5.69 14.44 1.77
C ILE A 65 5.12 15.56 0.88
N ASP A 66 4.54 15.20 -0.26
CA ASP A 66 3.94 16.15 -1.20
C ASP A 66 2.46 16.44 -0.87
N ASP A 67 1.68 15.43 -0.48
CA ASP A 67 0.28 15.57 -0.08
C ASP A 67 -0.15 14.43 0.85
N LEU A 68 -0.87 14.73 1.93
CA LEU A 68 -1.44 13.76 2.86
C LEU A 68 -2.32 12.70 2.16
N THR A 69 -2.94 13.03 1.03
CA THR A 69 -3.66 12.06 0.19
C THR A 69 -2.77 10.88 -0.24
N GLY A 70 -1.46 11.09 -0.31
CA GLY A 70 -0.46 10.05 -0.57
C GLY A 70 -0.50 8.89 0.41
N LEU A 71 -0.90 9.09 1.68
CA LEU A 71 -1.09 7.99 2.63
C LEU A 71 -2.25 7.06 2.25
N ILE A 72 -3.28 7.60 1.61
CA ILE A 72 -4.46 6.84 1.17
C ILE A 72 -4.14 6.14 -0.16
N ILE A 73 -3.41 6.82 -1.05
CA ILE A 73 -3.04 6.26 -2.36
C ILE A 73 -2.01 5.13 -2.21
N GLY A 74 -1.07 5.23 -1.25
CA GLY A 74 0.00 4.26 -1.05
C GLY A 74 -0.47 2.79 -0.90
N PRO A 75 -1.40 2.47 0.02
CA PRO A 75 -1.93 1.12 0.17
C PRO A 75 -2.59 0.59 -1.11
N LEU A 76 -3.36 1.43 -1.82
CA LEU A 76 -3.97 1.04 -3.10
C LEU A 76 -2.89 0.73 -4.15
N PHE A 77 -1.83 1.53 -4.21
CA PHE A 77 -0.71 1.31 -5.12
C PHE A 77 -0.06 -0.06 -4.89
N VAL A 78 0.20 -0.43 -3.63
CA VAL A 78 0.77 -1.75 -3.29
C VAL A 78 -0.16 -2.89 -3.72
N VAL A 79 -1.47 -2.76 -3.50
CA VAL A 79 -2.47 -3.76 -3.93
C VAL A 79 -2.53 -3.87 -5.46
N ALA A 80 -2.47 -2.75 -6.18
CA ALA A 80 -2.46 -2.73 -7.64
C ALA A 80 -1.20 -3.41 -8.21
N GLU A 81 -0.01 -3.08 -7.67
CA GLU A 81 1.26 -3.73 -8.03
C GLU A 81 1.21 -5.24 -7.77
N LEU A 82 0.70 -5.66 -6.61
CA LEU A 82 0.55 -7.09 -6.31
C LEU A 82 -0.41 -7.77 -7.30
N ALA A 83 -1.52 -7.14 -7.65
CA ALA A 83 -2.44 -7.66 -8.66
C ALA A 83 -1.76 -7.80 -10.03
N PHE A 84 -0.97 -6.80 -10.44
CA PHE A 84 -0.21 -6.84 -11.69
C PHE A 84 0.86 -7.94 -11.69
N LEU A 85 1.55 -8.14 -10.57
CA LEU A 85 2.53 -9.23 -10.38
C LEU A 85 1.87 -10.60 -10.48
N MET A 86 0.64 -10.76 -9.95
CA MET A 86 -0.16 -11.98 -10.07
C MET A 86 -0.78 -12.19 -11.47
N GLY A 87 -0.50 -11.31 -12.44
CA GLY A 87 -1.07 -11.41 -13.78
C GLY A 87 -2.50 -10.85 -13.91
N LEU A 88 -3.07 -10.27 -12.85
CA LEU A 88 -4.39 -9.66 -12.87
C LEU A 88 -4.31 -8.22 -13.38
N ARG A 89 -5.47 -7.68 -13.81
CA ARG A 89 -5.63 -6.26 -14.18
C ARG A 89 -4.61 -5.74 -15.23
N LYS A 90 -4.07 -6.61 -16.09
CA LYS A 90 -3.12 -6.25 -17.16
C LYS A 90 -3.61 -5.13 -18.10
N PRO A 91 -4.90 -5.07 -18.51
CA PRO A 91 -5.38 -3.93 -19.30
C PRO A 91 -5.22 -2.58 -18.58
N LEU A 92 -5.45 -2.56 -17.26
CA LEU A 92 -5.25 -1.37 -16.45
C LEU A 92 -3.76 -1.02 -16.34
N GLN A 93 -2.90 -2.02 -16.14
CA GLN A 93 -1.45 -1.82 -16.12
C GLN A 93 -0.98 -1.20 -17.43
N HIS A 94 -1.33 -1.77 -18.58
CA HIS A 94 -0.91 -1.25 -19.88
C HIS A 94 -1.44 0.17 -20.14
N ALA A 95 -2.69 0.47 -19.76
CA ALA A 95 -3.24 1.83 -19.91
C ALA A 95 -2.51 2.87 -19.04
N ILE A 96 -2.04 2.47 -17.85
CA ILE A 96 -1.22 3.33 -16.99
C ILE A 96 0.17 3.53 -17.63
N GLU A 97 0.79 2.45 -18.10
CA GLU A 97 2.12 2.50 -18.73
C GLU A 97 2.13 3.33 -20.01
N GLU A 98 1.08 3.25 -20.82
CA GLU A 98 0.91 4.06 -22.04
C GLU A 98 0.79 5.56 -21.73
N ARG A 99 0.07 5.91 -20.64
CA ARG A 99 -0.20 7.31 -20.29
C ARG A 99 0.89 7.96 -19.44
N SER A 100 1.54 7.19 -18.57
CA SER A 100 2.42 7.70 -17.51
C SER A 100 3.81 7.07 -17.52
N GLY A 101 4.07 6.13 -18.43
CA GLY A 101 5.30 5.36 -18.49
C GLY A 101 5.33 4.21 -17.47
N PRO A 102 6.29 3.27 -17.63
CA PRO A 102 6.46 2.17 -16.69
C PRO A 102 6.90 2.67 -15.32
N VAL A 103 6.51 1.92 -14.28
CA VAL A 103 7.01 2.14 -12.92
C VAL A 103 8.53 1.96 -12.94
N GLY A 104 9.25 3.00 -12.52
CA GLY A 104 10.71 3.01 -12.51
C GLY A 104 11.27 2.04 -11.46
N ARG A 105 11.34 0.75 -11.78
CA ARG A 105 12.09 -0.22 -10.98
C ARG A 105 13.57 -0.09 -11.33
N ASN A 106 14.37 0.45 -10.41
CA ASN A 106 15.82 0.35 -10.51
C ASN A 106 16.26 -1.09 -10.19
N VAL A 107 16.04 -2.02 -11.13
CA VAL A 107 16.40 -3.44 -11.01
C VAL A 107 17.93 -3.63 -10.84
N ARG A 108 18.73 -2.63 -11.24
CA ARG A 108 20.20 -2.66 -11.20
C ARG A 108 20.84 -2.83 -9.81
N LYS A 109 20.11 -2.59 -8.70
CA LYS A 109 20.65 -2.77 -7.33
C LYS A 109 20.26 -4.09 -6.65
N ALA A 110 19.35 -4.86 -7.22
CA ALA A 110 18.95 -6.16 -6.66
C ALA A 110 19.84 -7.33 -7.15
N ALA A 111 20.80 -7.04 -8.03
CA ALA A 111 21.67 -8.02 -8.68
C ALA A 111 23.18 -7.79 -8.39
N VAL A 112 23.51 -7.05 -7.33
CA VAL A 112 24.89 -6.89 -6.83
C VAL A 112 24.96 -7.41 -5.41
#